data_AF-A0A8S3QM00-F1
#
_entry.id   AF-A0A8S3QM00-F1
#
_cell.length_a   1.000
_cell.length_b   1.000
_cell.length_c   1.000
_cell.angle_alpha   90.00
_cell.angle_beta   90.00
_cell.angle_gamma   90.00
#
_symmetry.space_group_name_H-M   'P 1'
#
loop_
_entity.id
_entity.type
_entity.pdbx_description
1 polymer ?
#
loop_
_entity_poly.entity_id
_entity_poly.type
_entity_poly.pdbx_seq_one_letter_code
_entity_poly.pdbx_strand_id
1 'polypeptide(L)'
;MIKYQLVTPMIKYQQVTPMIKYQQVTTMIKYQQVTPMIKYQQVTTMIKYQQVTPMIKYQKVTTMIKYQQVTPMIKYQQVTPMIKYQQVTPMIKYEKVTTMIKYEKVTTMIKYQQVTTMIKYQQVTPMIKYQLVTPMIKYQQVTPMIKYQQIITMIKYQQVTPMIKYQKSHQ
;
A
#
# COMPACT_ATOMS: atom_id res chain seq x y z
N MET A 1 14.56 18.40 8.48
CA MET A 1 14.47 17.39 7.39
C MET A 1 15.81 16.67 7.30
N ILE A 2 15.85 15.36 7.55
CA ILE A 2 17.08 14.54 7.46
C ILE A 2 17.19 13.97 6.04
N LYS A 3 18.40 14.04 5.45
CA LYS A 3 18.68 13.49 4.12
C LYS A 3 19.72 12.39 4.22
N TYR A 4 19.45 11.27 3.55
CA TYR A 4 20.38 10.15 3.43
C TYR A 4 20.62 9.85 1.96
N GLN A 5 21.89 9.68 1.60
CA GLN A 5 22.35 9.43 0.24
C GLN A 5 23.48 8.40 0.28
N LEU A 6 23.39 7.33 -0.53
CA LEU A 6 24.43 6.29 -0.66
C LEU A 6 24.81 5.61 0.67
N VAL A 7 23.81 5.15 1.42
CA VAL A 7 23.99 4.52 2.74
C VAL A 7 23.12 3.27 2.91
N THR A 8 23.49 2.44 3.89
CA THR A 8 22.75 1.22 4.28
C THR A 8 22.28 1.22 5.76
N PRO A 9 21.54 2.23 6.23
CA PRO A 9 21.25 2.39 7.64
C PRO A 9 20.20 1.41 8.18
N MET A 10 20.38 1.03 9.45
CA MET A 10 19.36 0.39 10.29
C MET A 10 18.90 1.39 11.34
N ILE A 11 17.62 1.79 11.30
CA ILE A 11 17.13 2.91 12.12
C ILE A 11 15.91 2.48 12.94
N LYS A 12 15.88 2.87 14.21
CA LYS A 12 14.71 2.76 15.08
C LYS A 12 14.30 4.15 15.56
N TYR A 13 13.05 4.50 15.32
CA TYR A 13 12.42 5.71 15.83
C TYR A 13 11.31 5.37 16.81
N GLN A 14 11.31 6.09 17.93
CA GLN A 14 10.35 5.92 19.02
C GLN A 14 9.92 7.30 19.49
N GLN A 15 8.61 7.58 19.54
CA GLN A 15 8.06 8.83 20.09
C GLN A 15 8.61 10.11 19.41
N VAL A 16 8.59 10.13 18.08
CA VAL A 16 9.10 11.25 17.26
C VAL A 16 8.23 11.51 16.02
N THR A 17 8.41 12.68 15.40
CA THR A 17 7.73 13.09 14.15
C THR A 17 8.74 13.47 13.07
N PRO A 18 9.46 12.50 12.47
CA PRO A 18 10.58 12.83 11.60
C PRO A 18 10.12 13.18 10.17
N MET A 19 10.87 14.07 9.53
CA MET A 19 10.76 14.37 8.10
C MET A 19 12.05 13.92 7.40
N ILE A 20 11.96 12.91 6.54
CA ILE A 20 13.14 12.22 5.99
C ILE A 20 13.07 12.10 4.46
N LYS A 21 14.22 12.28 3.80
CA LYS A 21 14.40 12.01 2.37
C LYS A 21 15.55 11.02 2.17
N TYR A 22 15.28 9.96 1.44
CA TYR A 22 16.25 8.94 1.04
C TYR A 22 16.44 8.93 -0.47
N GLN A 23 17.69 8.96 -0.93
CA GLN A 23 18.06 8.85 -2.34
C GLN A 23 19.15 7.79 -2.50
N GLN A 24 18.91 6.76 -3.35
CA GLN A 24 19.91 5.73 -3.64
C GLN A 24 20.43 5.01 -2.38
N VAL A 25 19.53 4.34 -1.67
CA VAL A 25 19.83 3.66 -0.40
C VAL A 25 19.16 2.30 -0.30
N THR A 26 19.72 1.45 0.55
CA THR A 26 19.04 0.26 1.07
C THR A 26 18.81 0.47 2.57
N THR A 27 17.59 0.33 3.08
CA THR A 27 17.32 0.66 4.49
C THR A 27 16.44 -0.35 5.20
N MET A 28 16.66 -0.50 6.50
CA MET A 28 15.76 -1.19 7.42
C MET A 28 15.31 -0.21 8.51
N ILE A 29 14.01 0.03 8.63
CA ILE A 29 13.48 1.01 9.58
C ILE A 29 12.36 0.44 10.44
N LYS A 30 12.43 0.70 11.74
CA LYS A 30 11.34 0.44 12.69
C LYS A 30 10.83 1.74 13.29
N TYR A 31 9.52 1.90 13.27
CA TYR A 31 8.81 3.06 13.78
C TYR A 31 7.77 2.62 14.81
N GLN A 32 7.81 3.21 16.00
CA GLN A 32 6.91 2.90 17.11
C GLN A 32 6.39 4.20 17.72
N GLN A 33 5.07 4.42 17.71
CA GLN A 33 4.45 5.64 18.26
C GLN A 33 4.99 6.91 17.60
N VAL A 34 4.82 7.04 16.29
CA VAL A 34 5.40 8.13 15.48
C VAL A 34 4.45 8.62 14.37
N THR A 35 4.75 9.80 13.85
CA THR A 35 4.06 10.39 12.67
C THR A 35 5.11 10.85 11.65
N PRO A 36 5.66 9.94 10.82
CA PRO A 36 6.75 10.29 9.91
C PRO A 36 6.23 10.77 8.56
N MET A 37 6.94 11.73 7.97
CA MET A 37 6.80 12.14 6.58
C MET A 37 8.05 11.72 5.80
N ILE A 38 7.90 10.81 4.84
CA ILE A 38 9.05 10.19 4.17
C ILE A 38 8.94 10.24 2.64
N LYS A 39 10.05 10.60 1.99
CA LYS A 39 10.22 10.46 0.55
C LYS A 39 11.40 9.53 0.23
N TYR A 40 11.12 8.54 -0.60
CA TYR A 40 12.08 7.57 -1.09
C TYR A 40 12.21 7.64 -2.61
N GLN A 41 13.44 7.73 -3.11
CA GLN A 41 13.76 7.77 -4.53
C GLN A 41 14.89 6.78 -4.83
N GLN A 42 14.63 5.79 -5.71
CA GLN A 42 15.61 4.76 -6.08
C GLN A 42 16.15 4.00 -4.87
N VAL A 43 15.30 3.23 -4.20
CA VAL A 43 15.70 2.55 -2.95
C VAL A 43 15.14 1.14 -2.85
N THR A 44 15.77 0.35 -2.00
CA THR A 44 15.23 -0.90 -1.46
C THR A 44 14.98 -0.72 0.03
N THR A 45 13.77 -1.03 0.52
CA THR A 45 13.42 -0.76 1.92
C THR A 45 12.66 -1.89 2.58
N MET A 46 12.96 -2.11 3.85
CA MET A 46 12.15 -2.90 4.78
C MET A 46 11.68 -2.00 5.92
N ILE A 47 10.36 -1.88 6.12
CA ILE A 47 9.83 -0.99 7.15
C ILE A 47 8.78 -1.70 8.02
N LYS A 48 8.91 -1.53 9.32
CA LYS A 48 7.89 -1.91 10.31
C LYS A 48 7.35 -0.68 11.03
N TYR A 49 6.03 -0.59 11.04
CA TYR A 49 5.27 0.48 11.64
C TYR A 49 4.30 -0.09 12.67
N GLN A 50 4.36 0.43 13.91
CA GLN A 50 3.51 0.02 15.02
C GLN A 50 2.95 1.26 15.71
N GLN A 51 1.62 1.43 15.69
CA GLN A 51 0.95 2.58 16.30
C GLN A 51 1.44 3.91 15.71
N VAL A 52 1.15 4.14 14.43
CA VAL A 52 1.72 5.27 13.67
C VAL A 52 0.76 5.85 12.64
N THR A 53 1.06 7.07 12.21
CA THR A 53 0.34 7.75 11.11
C THR A 53 1.33 8.27 10.05
N PRO A 54 1.83 7.41 9.15
CA PRO A 54 2.87 7.80 8.21
C PRO A 54 2.31 8.39 6.91
N MET A 55 3.00 9.39 6.40
CA MET A 55 2.79 9.93 5.04
C MET A 55 4.02 9.61 4.19
N ILE A 56 3.86 8.79 3.15
CA ILE A 56 5.00 8.27 2.39
C ILE A 56 4.83 8.42 0.88
N LYS A 57 5.90 8.87 0.22
CA LYS A 57 6.03 8.83 -1.24
C LYS A 57 7.21 7.97 -1.66
N TYR A 58 6.94 7.03 -2.55
CA TYR A 58 7.89 6.10 -3.13
C TYR A 58 7.98 6.27 -4.64
N GLN A 59 9.19 6.43 -5.17
CA GLN A 59 9.46 6.55 -6.60
C GLN A 59 10.60 5.63 -7.02
N LYS A 60 10.34 4.68 -7.93
CA LYS A 60 11.33 3.70 -8.42
C LYS A 60 11.93 2.87 -7.28
N VAL A 61 11.12 2.06 -6.60
CA VAL A 61 11.55 1.35 -5.38
C VAL A 61 11.04 -0.07 -5.29
N THR A 62 11.75 -0.88 -4.50
CA THR A 62 11.26 -2.16 -3.97
C THR A 62 11.05 -2.01 -2.47
N THR A 63 9.89 -2.41 -1.96
CA THR A 63 9.57 -2.20 -0.54
C THR A 63 8.86 -3.39 0.07
N MET A 64 9.27 -3.77 1.27
CA MET A 64 8.52 -4.67 2.15
C MET A 64 8.06 -3.88 3.37
N ILE A 65 6.75 -3.83 3.61
CA ILE A 65 6.20 -3.04 4.72
C ILE A 65 5.21 -3.84 5.56
N LYS A 66 5.36 -3.73 6.88
CA LYS A 66 4.40 -4.23 7.86
C LYS A 66 3.83 -3.08 8.69
N TYR A 67 2.52 -3.04 8.74
CA TYR A 67 1.73 -2.03 9.42
C TYR A 67 0.81 -2.70 10.44
N GLN A 68 0.88 -2.24 11.70
CA GLN A 68 0.07 -2.74 12.79
C GLN A 68 -0.51 -1.56 13.58
N GLN A 69 -1.84 -1.40 13.60
CA GLN A 69 -2.51 -0.29 14.28
C GLN A 69 -2.09 1.06 13.71
N VAL A 70 -2.46 1.36 12.46
CA VAL A 70 -1.92 2.54 11.76
C VAL A 70 -2.92 3.17 10.80
N THR A 71 -2.64 4.42 10.44
CA THR A 71 -3.38 5.18 9.42
C THR A 71 -2.43 5.74 8.38
N PRO A 72 -2.00 4.93 7.38
CA PRO A 72 -1.00 5.35 6.40
C PRO A 72 -1.61 6.03 5.18
N MET A 73 -0.95 7.09 4.72
CA MET A 73 -1.20 7.74 3.44
C MET A 73 0.00 7.50 2.53
N ILE A 74 -0.18 6.74 1.44
CA ILE A 74 0.94 6.31 0.60
C ILE A 74 0.71 6.57 -0.88
N LYS A 75 1.74 7.10 -1.54
CA LYS A 75 1.83 7.17 -3.00
C LYS A 75 3.01 6.36 -3.51
N TYR A 76 2.72 5.49 -4.46
CA TYR A 76 3.65 4.59 -5.10
C TYR A 76 3.69 4.84 -6.60
N GLN A 77 4.88 5.08 -7.16
CA GLN A 77 5.09 5.32 -8.58
C GLN A 77 6.26 4.47 -9.09
N GLN A 78 6.01 3.55 -10.03
CA GLN A 78 7.01 2.62 -10.57
C GLN A 78 7.67 1.78 -9.48
N VAL A 79 6.91 0.90 -8.83
CA VAL A 79 7.38 0.19 -7.62
C VAL A 79 6.91 -1.26 -7.56
N THR A 80 7.59 -2.03 -6.70
CA THR A 80 7.21 -3.39 -6.32
C THR A 80 7.05 -3.53 -4.81
N PRO A 81 5.87 -3.18 -4.25
CA PRO A 81 5.61 -3.30 -2.82
C PRO A 81 4.99 -4.65 -2.45
N MET A 82 5.50 -5.23 -1.36
CA MET A 82 4.85 -6.29 -0.59
C MET A 82 4.42 -5.72 0.76
N ILE A 83 3.12 -5.73 1.05
CA ILE A 83 2.58 -5.05 2.23
C ILE A 83 1.66 -5.95 3.05
N LYS A 84 1.83 -5.92 4.38
CA LYS A 84 0.88 -6.50 5.34
C LYS A 84 0.32 -5.42 6.25
N TYR A 85 -1.01 -5.39 6.32
CA TYR A 85 -1.80 -4.46 7.09
C TYR A 85 -2.66 -5.23 8.11
N GLN A 86 -2.57 -4.86 9.38
CA GLN A 86 -3.34 -5.45 10.47
C GLN A 86 -3.95 -4.36 11.35
N GLN A 87 -5.28 -4.28 11.39
CA GLN A 87 -6.02 -3.24 12.14
C GLN A 87 -5.61 -1.83 11.72
N VAL A 88 -5.99 -1.43 10.50
CA VAL A 88 -5.49 -0.19 9.89
C VAL A 88 -6.55 0.53 9.06
N THR A 89 -6.23 1.77 8.68
CA THR A 89 -7.03 2.54 7.71
C THR A 89 -6.13 3.19 6.64
N PRO A 90 -5.71 2.44 5.59
CA PRO A 90 -4.86 2.95 4.54
C PRO A 90 -5.62 3.78 3.51
N MET A 91 -4.95 4.84 3.04
CA MET A 91 -5.27 5.52 1.79
C MET A 91 -4.07 5.39 0.84
N ILE A 92 -4.26 4.71 -0.29
CA ILE A 92 -3.14 4.37 -1.17
C ILE A 92 -3.42 4.70 -2.64
N LYS A 93 -2.43 5.30 -3.29
CA LYS A 93 -2.38 5.45 -4.75
C LYS A 93 -1.20 4.70 -5.33
N TYR A 94 -1.49 3.89 -6.34
CA TYR A 94 -0.53 3.09 -7.10
C TYR A 94 -0.57 3.46 -8.58
N GLU A 95 0.61 3.72 -9.15
CA GLU A 95 0.78 4.08 -10.56
C GLU A 95 1.95 3.31 -11.17
N LYS A 96 1.66 2.46 -12.16
CA LYS A 96 2.65 1.57 -12.83
C LYS A 96 3.36 0.67 -11.83
N VAL A 97 2.65 -0.29 -11.25
CA VAL A 97 3.20 -1.11 -10.14
C VAL A 97 2.83 -2.58 -10.23
N THR A 98 3.65 -3.41 -9.60
CA THR A 98 3.31 -4.80 -9.28
C THR A 98 3.22 -4.93 -7.77
N THR A 99 2.07 -5.35 -7.24
CA THR A 99 1.86 -5.33 -5.77
C THR A 99 1.34 -6.66 -5.22
N MET A 100 1.77 -6.97 -4.00
CA MET A 100 1.22 -8.04 -3.18
C MET A 100 0.77 -7.46 -1.84
N ILE A 101 -0.51 -7.61 -1.51
CA ILE A 101 -1.06 -7.00 -0.29
C ILE A 101 -1.94 -7.97 0.49
N LYS A 102 -1.75 -8.02 1.81
CA LYS A 102 -2.67 -8.65 2.75
C LYS A 102 -3.25 -7.60 3.70
N TYR A 103 -4.57 -7.57 3.79
CA TYR A 103 -5.33 -6.77 4.74
C TYR A 103 -6.11 -7.67 5.71
N GLU A 104 -6.06 -7.33 6.99
CA GLU A 104 -6.73 -8.04 8.06
C GLU A 104 -7.35 -7.03 9.05
N LYS A 105 -8.69 -7.00 9.15
CA LYS A 105 -9.45 -6.02 9.96
C LYS A 105 -9.18 -4.58 9.53
N VAL A 106 -9.65 -4.18 8.35
CA VAL A 106 -9.23 -2.92 7.70
C VAL A 106 -10.37 -2.24 6.96
N THR A 107 -10.39 -0.91 7.03
CA THR A 107 -11.11 -0.07 6.06
C THR A 107 -10.09 0.56 5.13
N THR A 108 -10.23 0.42 3.81
CA THR A 108 -9.19 0.90 2.87
C THR A 108 -9.76 1.66 1.70
N MET A 109 -9.04 2.69 1.26
CA MET A 109 -9.29 3.41 0.02
C MET A 109 -8.08 3.25 -0.90
N ILE A 110 -8.29 2.65 -2.08
CA ILE A 110 -7.19 2.39 -3.01
C ILE A 110 -7.53 2.79 -4.43
N LYS A 111 -6.57 3.48 -5.07
CA LYS A 111 -6.60 3.75 -6.51
C LYS A 111 -5.40 3.10 -7.18
N TYR A 112 -5.69 2.33 -8.22
CA TYR A 112 -4.72 1.64 -9.04
C TYR A 112 -4.82 2.10 -10.50
N GLN A 113 -3.68 2.40 -11.10
CA GLN A 113 -3.55 2.75 -12.51
C GLN A 113 -2.38 1.97 -13.13
N GLN A 114 -2.66 1.17 -14.16
CA GLN A 114 -1.66 0.33 -14.85
C GLN A 114 -0.93 -0.61 -13.89
N VAL A 115 -1.62 -1.61 -13.33
CA VAL A 115 -1.03 -2.46 -12.28
C VAL A 115 -1.36 -3.94 -12.43
N THR A 116 -0.45 -4.76 -11.90
CA THR A 116 -0.69 -6.16 -11.57
C THR A 116 -0.77 -6.28 -10.06
N THR A 117 -1.85 -6.85 -9.52
CA THR A 117 -2.05 -6.93 -8.07
C THR A 117 -2.50 -8.32 -7.62
N MET A 118 -1.91 -8.83 -6.56
CA MET A 118 -2.46 -9.93 -5.78
C MET A 118 -2.88 -9.41 -4.40
N ILE A 119 -4.16 -9.53 -4.06
CA ILE A 119 -4.70 -8.97 -2.82
C ILE A 119 -5.52 -10.01 -2.06
N LYS A 120 -5.26 -10.13 -0.76
CA LYS A 120 -6.09 -10.88 0.18
C LYS A 120 -6.70 -9.95 1.23
N TYR A 121 -7.99 -10.06 1.38
CA TYR A 121 -8.82 -9.26 2.27
C TYR A 121 -9.57 -10.17 3.25
N GLN A 122 -9.45 -9.89 4.54
CA GLN A 122 -10.14 -10.60 5.62
C GLN A 122 -10.75 -9.59 6.59
N GLN A 123 -12.07 -9.60 6.76
CA GLN A 123 -12.80 -8.67 7.65
C GLN A 123 -12.54 -7.21 7.27
N VAL A 124 -12.98 -6.79 6.09
CA VAL A 124 -12.64 -5.46 5.56
C VAL A 124 -13.78 -4.78 4.81
N THR A 125 -13.65 -3.46 4.68
CA THR A 125 -14.50 -2.60 3.86
C THR A 125 -13.62 -1.81 2.88
N PRO A 126 -13.31 -2.39 1.71
CA PRO A 126 -12.45 -1.74 0.73
C PRO A 126 -13.26 -0.94 -0.29
N MET A 127 -12.80 0.28 -0.57
CA MET A 127 -13.23 1.09 -1.70
C MET A 127 -12.09 1.16 -2.72
N ILE A 128 -12.29 0.56 -3.90
CA ILE A 128 -11.21 0.38 -4.87
C ILE A 128 -11.60 0.90 -6.26
N LYS A 129 -10.69 1.65 -6.88
CA LYS A 129 -10.78 2.05 -8.29
C LYS A 129 -9.60 1.50 -9.09
N TYR A 130 -9.92 0.89 -10.22
CA TYR A 130 -8.97 0.25 -11.13
C TYR A 130 -9.12 0.82 -12.56
N GLN A 131 -8.00 1.15 -13.21
CA GLN A 131 -7.96 1.71 -14.57
C GLN A 131 -6.79 1.09 -15.37
N LEU A 132 -7.01 -0.01 -16.10
CA LEU A 132 -5.99 -0.88 -16.74
C LEU A 132 -5.25 -1.80 -15.77
N VAL A 133 -5.86 -2.90 -15.35
CA VAL A 133 -5.24 -3.76 -14.32
C VAL A 133 -5.52 -5.25 -14.50
N THR A 134 -4.67 -6.07 -13.87
CA THR A 134 -4.84 -7.53 -13.74
C THR A 134 -4.84 -7.90 -12.26
N PRO A 135 -6.00 -7.83 -11.57
CA PRO A 135 -6.10 -8.13 -10.16
C PRO A 135 -6.51 -9.60 -9.94
N MET A 136 -5.80 -10.25 -9.04
CA MET A 136 -6.20 -11.50 -8.40
C MET A 136 -6.59 -11.19 -6.95
N ILE A 137 -7.87 -11.32 -6.61
CA ILE A 137 -8.38 -10.89 -5.30
C ILE A 137 -9.09 -12.04 -4.59
N LYS A 138 -8.78 -12.24 -3.31
CA LYS A 138 -9.54 -13.10 -2.40
C LYS A 138 -10.15 -12.28 -1.28
N TYR A 139 -11.46 -12.44 -1.11
CA TYR A 139 -12.28 -11.75 -0.14
C TYR A 139 -12.90 -12.75 0.84
N GLN A 140 -12.80 -12.47 2.15
CA GLN A 140 -13.42 -13.25 3.22
C GLN A 140 -14.05 -12.32 4.26
N GLN A 141 -15.38 -12.38 4.45
CA GLN A 141 -16.13 -11.52 5.37
C GLN A 141 -15.95 -10.02 5.05
N VAL A 142 -16.46 -9.56 3.92
CA VAL A 142 -16.16 -8.19 3.44
C VAL A 142 -17.36 -7.50 2.78
N THR A 143 -17.27 -6.18 2.69
CA THR A 143 -18.22 -5.31 1.97
C THR A 143 -17.49 -4.41 0.97
N PRO A 144 -17.08 -4.95 -0.20
CA PRO A 144 -16.27 -4.20 -1.16
C PRO A 144 -17.13 -3.31 -2.06
N MET A 145 -16.65 -2.08 -2.29
CA MET A 145 -17.12 -1.18 -3.34
C MET A 145 -16.03 -1.05 -4.40
N ILE A 146 -16.26 -1.55 -5.61
CA ILE A 146 -15.23 -1.63 -6.65
C ILE A 146 -15.70 -1.01 -7.96
N LYS A 147 -14.88 -0.12 -8.51
CA LYS A 147 -15.04 0.39 -9.89
C LYS A 147 -13.89 -0.07 -10.76
N TYR A 148 -14.24 -0.61 -11.91
CA TYR A 148 -13.28 -1.08 -12.91
C TYR A 148 -13.41 -0.36 -14.25
N GLN A 149 -12.27 -0.13 -14.89
CA GLN A 149 -12.14 0.34 -16.27
C GLN A 149 -11.02 -0.47 -16.95
N GLN A 150 -11.37 -1.20 -18.02
CA GLN A 150 -10.46 -2.02 -18.86
C GLN A 150 -9.61 -3.02 -18.05
N ILE A 151 -10.07 -4.26 -17.92
CA ILE A 151 -9.55 -5.21 -16.94
C ILE A 151 -9.74 -6.68 -17.32
N ILE A 152 -8.81 -7.50 -16.85
CA ILE A 152 -8.93 -8.96 -16.76
C ILE A 152 -8.82 -9.32 -15.27
N THR A 153 -9.85 -9.92 -14.69
CA THR A 153 -9.92 -10.13 -13.24
C THR A 153 -10.19 -11.57 -12.84
N MET A 154 -9.55 -12.03 -11.77
CA MET A 154 -9.95 -13.21 -11.02
C MET A 154 -10.30 -12.82 -9.59
N ILE A 155 -11.54 -13.11 -9.17
CA ILE A 155 -12.01 -12.78 -7.83
C ILE A 155 -12.66 -13.99 -7.17
N LYS A 156 -12.31 -14.26 -5.91
CA LYS A 156 -12.94 -15.27 -5.07
C LYS A 156 -13.58 -14.60 -3.85
N TYR A 157 -14.84 -14.91 -3.60
CA TYR A 157 -15.62 -14.40 -2.48
C TYR A 157 -15.99 -15.51 -1.49
N GLN A 158 -16.00 -15.19 -0.20
CA GLN A 158 -16.55 -16.01 0.86
C GLN A 158 -17.22 -15.11 1.90
N GLN A 159 -18.55 -15.24 2.07
CA GLN A 159 -19.34 -14.42 3.01
C GLN A 159 -19.22 -12.92 2.71
N VAL A 160 -19.75 -12.46 1.56
CA VAL A 160 -19.49 -11.10 1.02
C VAL A 160 -20.74 -10.46 0.45
N THR A 161 -20.86 -9.13 0.62
CA THR A 161 -21.86 -8.28 -0.03
C THR A 161 -21.16 -7.26 -0.93
N PRO A 162 -20.93 -7.57 -2.23
CA PRO A 162 -20.16 -6.71 -3.12
C PRO A 162 -21.03 -5.69 -3.86
N MET A 163 -20.52 -4.47 -4.04
CA MET A 163 -21.04 -3.49 -4.99
C MET A 163 -20.00 -3.24 -6.08
N ILE A 164 -20.25 -3.71 -7.30
CA ILE A 164 -19.27 -3.65 -8.39
C ILE A 164 -19.84 -2.89 -9.58
N LYS A 165 -19.07 -1.92 -10.09
CA LYS A 165 -19.37 -1.19 -11.32
C LYS A 165 -18.29 -1.45 -12.37
N TYR A 166 -18.70 -1.96 -13.53
CA TYR A 166 -17.85 -2.18 -14.69
C TYR A 166 -18.11 -1.11 -15.73
N GLN A 167 -17.05 -0.45 -16.22
CA GLN A 167 -17.13 0.43 -17.39
C GLN A 167 -16.28 -0.19 -18.50
N LYS A 168 -16.95 -0.86 -19.44
CA LYS A 168 -16.34 -1.41 -20.65
C LYS A 168 -16.24 -0.27 -21.67
N SER A 169 -15.03 0.07 -22.11
CA SER A 169 -14.85 0.92 -23.29
C SER A 169 -15.16 0.04 -24.50
N HIS A 170 -16.23 0.35 -25.22
CA HIS A 170 -16.43 -0.20 -26.56
C HIS A 170 -15.33 0.43 -27.45
N GLN A 171 -14.48 -0.42 -27.99
CA GLN A 171 -13.96 -0.23 -29.35
C GLN A 171 -14.54 -1.38 -30.16
#